data_AF-A0A3D5VFT4-F1
#
_entry.id   AF-A0A3D5VFT4-F1
#
_cell.length_a   1.000
_cell.length_b   1.000
_cell.length_c   1.000
_cell.angle_alpha   90.00
_cell.angle_beta   90.00
_cell.angle_gamma   90.00
#
_symmetry.space_group_name_H-M   'P 1'
#
loop_
_entity.id
_entity.type
_entity.pdbx_description
1 polymer ?
#
loop_
_entity_poly.entity_id
_entity_poly.type
_entity_poly.pdbx_seq_one_letter_code
_entity_poly.pdbx_strand_id
1 'polypeptide(L)'
;HPDPQGYLLQREREMAAVYRLRSPLIKGFIAIIIILVGLSLAAFFFKWRNLSLLKLLLLMVVATPLALLVLGAIPGSLWLLPAWVALTLGVALALRRLEPVKAMVLLGAVTALLIVVDALLGAWLQQRSILGYDATAGPRYYGIGNEYMGALLGSSLLGLSCLLEKNKWLAGVVLTGIVLVLMLPGVGANFGGALAALVGYTIALTGFSLVTNKKYRLPAVLVFAAAVLVLVLVNLGGNQSHVGRFFTAVAADPREFWQVVQRKLSMNWRLIRWSLWSKAFAALFAAALWVFFSQRRVMAQRFGLFWPQVRGALAAALAALALNDSGIVAAATTLLFMTLPLLYYWFSSSSSARDSHSL
;
A
#
# COMPACT_ATOMS: atom_id res chain seq x y z
N HIS A 1 11.77 22.18 25.63
CA HIS A 1 10.94 23.19 24.95
C HIS A 1 10.69 24.33 25.93
N PRO A 2 10.82 25.61 25.52
CA PRO A 2 10.68 26.76 26.42
C PRO A 2 9.24 26.99 26.93
N ASP A 3 8.22 26.52 26.19
CA ASP A 3 6.83 26.41 26.67
C ASP A 3 6.28 25.00 26.35
N PRO A 4 6.42 24.04 27.28
CA PRO A 4 5.96 22.69 27.05
C PRO A 4 4.42 22.59 27.02
N GLN A 5 3.70 23.44 27.75
CA GLN A 5 2.24 23.38 27.81
C GLN A 5 1.59 23.91 26.54
N GLY A 6 2.05 25.07 26.04
CA GLY A 6 1.58 25.62 24.76
C GLY A 6 1.87 24.69 23.59
N TYR A 7 3.06 24.06 23.58
CA TYR A 7 3.42 23.05 22.59
C TYR A 7 2.46 21.85 22.58
N LEU A 8 2.15 21.30 23.77
CA LEU A 8 1.25 20.15 23.90
C LEU A 8 -0.18 20.49 23.49
N LEU A 9 -0.70 21.65 23.89
CA LEU A 9 -2.04 22.13 23.51
C LEU A 9 -2.16 22.35 21.99
N GLN A 10 -1.12 22.87 21.35
CA GLN A 10 -1.10 23.03 19.90
C GLN A 10 -1.10 21.66 19.19
N ARG A 11 -0.25 20.73 19.64
CA ARG A 11 -0.21 19.34 19.14
C ARG A 11 -1.57 18.65 19.27
N GLU A 12 -2.23 18.79 20.42
CA GLU A 12 -3.55 18.22 20.67
C GLU A 12 -4.60 18.75 19.69
N ARG A 13 -4.65 20.09 19.50
CA ARG A 13 -5.60 20.72 18.56
C ARG A 13 -5.40 20.24 17.14
N GLU A 14 -4.16 20.14 16.68
CA GLU A 14 -3.84 19.64 15.34
C GLU A 14 -4.29 18.18 15.16
N MET A 15 -3.97 17.32 16.12
CA MET A 15 -4.35 15.90 16.06
C MET A 15 -5.88 15.71 16.13
N ALA A 16 -6.57 16.50 16.96
CA ALA A 16 -8.03 16.45 17.07
C ALA A 16 -8.73 16.91 15.78
N ALA A 17 -8.18 17.91 15.08
CA ALA A 17 -8.74 18.37 13.81
C ALA A 17 -8.61 17.31 12.71
N VAL A 18 -7.43 16.67 12.60
CA VAL A 18 -7.21 15.54 11.68
C VAL A 18 -8.15 14.38 12.02
N TYR A 19 -8.29 14.03 13.30
CA TYR A 19 -9.17 12.95 13.76
C TYR A 19 -10.65 13.16 13.34
N ARG A 20 -11.17 14.39 13.50
CA ARG A 20 -12.56 14.73 13.12
C ARG A 20 -12.79 14.61 11.61
N LEU A 21 -11.81 15.04 10.80
CA LEU A 21 -11.90 15.01 9.34
C LEU A 21 -11.61 13.61 8.75
N ARG A 22 -10.88 12.77 9.47
CA ARG A 22 -10.41 11.47 8.98
C ARG A 22 -11.53 10.54 8.57
N SER A 23 -12.52 10.33 9.44
CA SER A 23 -13.63 9.42 9.17
C SER A 23 -14.41 9.79 7.90
N PRO A 24 -14.95 11.01 7.72
CA PRO A 24 -15.69 11.35 6.51
C PRO A 24 -14.82 11.30 5.24
N LEU A 25 -13.55 11.73 5.32
CA LEU A 25 -12.66 11.73 4.16
C LEU A 25 -12.25 10.33 3.71
N ILE A 26 -11.95 9.42 4.65
CA ILE A 26 -11.67 8.02 4.31
C ILE A 26 -12.92 7.36 3.71
N LYS A 27 -14.12 7.61 4.27
CA LYS A 27 -15.37 7.08 3.70
C LYS A 27 -15.60 7.57 2.27
N GLY A 28 -15.40 8.87 2.04
CA GLY A 28 -15.49 9.47 0.71
C GLY A 28 -14.47 8.89 -0.26
N PHE A 29 -13.22 8.77 0.16
CA PHE A 29 -12.16 8.16 -0.65
C PHE A 29 -12.48 6.72 -1.06
N ILE A 30 -12.94 5.90 -0.11
CA ILE A 30 -13.36 4.52 -0.39
C ILE A 30 -14.54 4.47 -1.36
N ALA A 31 -15.53 5.35 -1.19
CA ALA A 31 -16.66 5.44 -2.11
C ALA A 31 -16.20 5.80 -3.53
N ILE A 32 -15.28 6.76 -3.67
CA ILE A 32 -14.68 7.14 -4.95
C ILE A 32 -13.97 5.93 -5.60
N ILE A 33 -13.19 5.15 -4.84
CA ILE A 33 -12.54 3.94 -5.36
C ILE A 33 -13.58 2.96 -5.92
N ILE A 34 -14.63 2.66 -5.15
CA ILE A 34 -15.68 1.69 -5.55
C ILE A 34 -16.41 2.18 -6.81
N ILE A 35 -16.85 3.44 -6.82
CA ILE A 35 -17.52 4.05 -7.96
C ILE A 35 -16.62 4.01 -9.19
N LEU A 36 -15.35 4.36 -9.04
CA LEU A 36 -14.42 4.44 -10.16
C LEU A 36 -14.08 3.06 -10.75
N VAL A 37 -13.98 2.03 -9.91
CA VAL A 37 -13.88 0.65 -10.37
C VAL A 37 -15.14 0.24 -11.12
N GLY A 38 -16.33 0.55 -10.59
CA GLY A 38 -17.60 0.28 -11.26
C GLY A 38 -17.73 0.98 -12.62
N LEU A 39 -17.37 2.27 -12.69
CA LEU A 39 -17.32 3.05 -13.93
C LEU A 39 -16.30 2.48 -14.91
N SER A 40 -15.18 1.97 -14.43
CA SER A 40 -14.17 1.33 -15.29
C SER A 40 -14.71 0.05 -15.93
N LEU A 41 -15.40 -0.79 -15.17
CA LEU A 41 -16.06 -1.98 -15.69
C LEU A 41 -17.19 -1.61 -16.67
N ALA A 42 -18.01 -0.61 -16.33
CA ALA A 42 -19.06 -0.13 -17.23
C ALA A 42 -18.48 0.42 -18.55
N ALA A 43 -17.44 1.24 -18.48
CA ALA A 43 -16.76 1.79 -19.65
C ALA A 43 -16.19 0.69 -20.55
N PHE A 44 -15.73 -0.42 -19.97
CA PHE A 44 -15.33 -1.61 -20.69
C PHE A 44 -16.53 -2.27 -21.41
N PHE A 45 -17.58 -2.65 -20.68
CA PHE A 45 -18.70 -3.42 -21.23
C PHE A 45 -19.52 -2.62 -22.25
N PHE A 46 -19.76 -1.34 -21.96
CA PHE A 46 -20.51 -0.44 -22.84
C PHE A 46 -19.62 0.26 -23.88
N LYS A 47 -18.33 -0.10 -23.96
CA LYS A 47 -17.36 0.39 -24.97
C LYS A 47 -17.36 1.92 -25.12
N TRP A 48 -17.30 2.64 -24.01
CA TRP A 48 -17.35 4.10 -24.03
C TRP A 48 -16.32 4.71 -25.00
N ARG A 49 -16.73 5.78 -25.69
CA ARG A 49 -15.90 6.45 -26.72
C ARG A 49 -14.87 7.37 -26.09
N ASN A 50 -15.27 8.23 -25.15
CA ASN A 50 -14.37 9.17 -24.48
C ASN A 50 -14.01 8.67 -23.07
N LEU A 51 -12.74 8.33 -22.88
CA LEU A 51 -12.20 7.81 -21.62
C LEU A 51 -11.25 8.81 -20.94
N SER A 52 -11.17 10.05 -21.45
CA SER A 52 -10.21 11.04 -20.95
C SER A 52 -10.44 11.42 -19.48
N LEU A 53 -11.70 11.68 -19.11
CA LEU A 53 -12.09 11.97 -17.74
C LEU A 53 -11.86 10.77 -16.82
N LEU A 54 -12.25 9.56 -17.25
CA LEU A 54 -12.03 8.34 -16.47
C LEU A 54 -10.53 8.10 -16.19
N LYS A 55 -9.67 8.27 -17.21
CA LYS A 55 -8.21 8.18 -17.08
C LYS A 55 -7.65 9.22 -16.09
N LEU A 56 -8.16 10.46 -16.14
CA LEU A 56 -7.77 11.51 -15.22
C LEU A 56 -8.18 11.18 -13.77
N LEU A 57 -9.41 10.72 -13.57
CA LEU A 57 -9.91 10.31 -12.25
C LEU A 57 -9.12 9.13 -11.68
N LEU A 58 -8.75 8.14 -12.51
CA LEU A 58 -7.89 7.03 -12.09
C LEU A 58 -6.52 7.53 -11.59
N LEU A 59 -5.88 8.45 -12.33
CA LEU A 59 -4.64 9.09 -11.90
C LEU A 59 -4.80 9.83 -10.57
N MET A 60 -5.86 10.62 -10.41
CA MET A 60 -6.13 11.36 -9.16
C MET A 60 -6.29 10.42 -7.95
N VAL A 61 -7.01 9.31 -8.12
CA VAL A 61 -7.19 8.33 -7.04
C VAL A 61 -5.88 7.63 -6.67
N VAL A 62 -5.06 7.23 -7.66
CA VAL A 62 -3.74 6.63 -7.39
C VAL A 62 -2.78 7.66 -6.74
N ALA A 63 -2.92 8.94 -7.08
CA ALA A 63 -2.12 10.01 -6.48
C ALA A 63 -2.57 10.39 -5.05
N THR A 64 -3.73 9.94 -4.59
CA THR A 64 -4.27 10.30 -3.26
C THR A 64 -3.31 9.97 -2.11
N PRO A 65 -2.71 8.76 -1.99
CA PRO A 65 -1.81 8.47 -0.88
C PRO A 65 -0.59 9.40 -0.80
N LEU A 66 -0.03 9.76 -1.95
CA LEU A 66 1.04 10.75 -2.05
C LEU A 66 0.55 12.15 -1.64
N ALA A 67 -0.58 12.59 -2.21
CA ALA A 67 -1.15 13.90 -1.91
C ALA A 67 -1.46 14.07 -0.41
N LEU A 68 -2.11 13.06 0.20
CA LEU A 68 -2.42 13.09 1.63
C LEU A 68 -1.18 13.00 2.51
N LEU A 69 -0.07 12.42 2.03
CA LEU A 69 1.19 12.42 2.77
C LEU A 69 1.78 13.83 2.78
N VAL A 70 1.89 14.46 1.61
CA VAL A 70 2.40 15.83 1.45
C VAL A 70 1.55 16.83 2.23
N LEU A 71 0.22 16.67 2.20
CA LEU A 71 -0.70 17.53 2.95
C LEU A 71 -0.59 17.37 4.47
N GLY A 72 0.05 16.31 4.98
CA GLY A 72 0.41 16.18 6.39
C GLY A 72 1.35 17.30 6.88
N ALA A 73 1.98 18.06 5.97
CA ALA A 73 2.75 19.23 6.33
C ALA A 73 1.87 20.41 6.80
N ILE A 74 0.62 20.49 6.33
CA ILE A 74 -0.29 21.60 6.58
C ILE A 74 -1.18 21.27 7.81
N PRO A 75 -1.49 22.24 8.68
CA PRO A 75 -2.39 22.01 9.81
C PRO A 75 -3.76 21.47 9.39
N GLY A 76 -4.31 20.56 10.19
CA GLY A 76 -5.64 19.99 10.00
C GLY A 76 -6.72 21.07 10.01
N SER A 77 -7.25 21.42 8.84
CA SER A 77 -8.30 22.44 8.69
C SER A 77 -9.28 22.04 7.59
N LEU A 78 -10.40 22.77 7.48
CA LEU A 78 -11.40 22.55 6.42
C LEU A 78 -10.81 22.72 5.00
N TRP A 79 -9.71 23.46 4.86
CA TRP A 79 -8.98 23.64 3.61
C TRP A 79 -8.27 22.38 3.11
N LEU A 80 -8.16 21.33 3.94
CA LEU A 80 -7.57 20.05 3.53
C LEU A 80 -8.32 19.40 2.35
N LEU A 81 -9.65 19.51 2.30
CA LEU A 81 -10.45 18.91 1.22
C LEU A 81 -10.16 19.56 -0.14
N PRO A 82 -10.31 20.89 -0.33
CA PRO A 82 -9.97 21.52 -1.60
C PRO A 82 -8.48 21.39 -1.93
N ALA A 83 -7.58 21.41 -0.94
CA ALA A 83 -6.15 21.18 -1.16
C ALA A 83 -5.86 19.75 -1.66
N TRP A 84 -6.54 18.73 -1.13
CA TRP A 84 -6.44 17.35 -1.60
C TRP A 84 -6.89 17.21 -3.06
N VAL A 85 -8.05 17.79 -3.41
CA VAL A 85 -8.56 17.78 -4.79
C VAL A 85 -7.60 18.52 -5.73
N ALA A 86 -7.15 19.72 -5.36
CA ALA A 86 -6.25 20.53 -6.17
C ALA A 86 -4.89 19.84 -6.40
N LEU A 87 -4.30 19.26 -5.35
CA LEU A 87 -3.01 18.58 -5.43
C LEU A 87 -3.09 17.31 -6.27
N THR A 88 -4.11 16.47 -6.06
CA THR A 88 -4.29 15.25 -6.88
C THR A 88 -4.58 15.59 -8.33
N LEU A 89 -5.37 16.64 -8.60
CA LEU A 89 -5.62 17.12 -9.96
C LEU A 89 -4.32 17.64 -10.61
N GLY A 90 -3.54 18.45 -9.90
CA GLY A 90 -2.26 18.97 -10.38
C GLY A 90 -1.28 17.85 -10.75
N VAL A 91 -1.11 16.87 -9.86
CA VAL A 91 -0.30 15.67 -10.11
C VAL A 91 -0.83 14.88 -11.31
N ALA A 92 -2.15 14.64 -11.38
CA ALA A 92 -2.75 13.89 -12.48
C ALA A 92 -2.59 14.59 -13.83
N LEU A 93 -2.75 15.92 -13.88
CA LEU A 93 -2.54 16.73 -15.09
C LEU A 93 -1.07 16.73 -15.54
N ALA A 94 -0.13 16.80 -14.60
CA ALA A 94 1.29 16.70 -14.90
C ALA A 94 1.65 15.32 -15.46
N LEU A 95 1.19 14.25 -14.81
CA LEU A 95 1.46 12.87 -15.21
C LEU A 95 0.78 12.47 -16.52
N ARG A 96 -0.38 13.07 -16.86
CA ARG A 96 -1.08 12.83 -18.12
C ARG A 96 -0.24 13.21 -19.35
N ARG A 97 0.78 14.08 -19.19
CA ARG A 97 1.70 14.47 -20.27
C ARG A 97 2.78 13.41 -20.56
N LEU A 98 2.96 12.44 -19.67
CA LEU A 98 3.94 11.37 -19.83
C LEU A 98 3.30 10.14 -20.48
N GLU A 99 4.13 9.26 -21.03
CA GLU A 99 3.66 7.93 -21.44
C GLU A 99 3.02 7.20 -20.26
N PRO A 100 1.90 6.48 -20.46
CA PRO A 100 1.13 5.88 -19.37
C PRO A 100 1.95 5.04 -18.39
N VAL A 101 2.88 4.22 -18.89
CA VAL A 101 3.76 3.38 -18.07
C VAL A 101 4.70 4.24 -17.23
N LYS A 102 5.39 5.21 -17.86
CA LYS A 102 6.31 6.13 -17.17
C LYS A 102 5.59 6.93 -16.08
N ALA A 103 4.37 7.42 -16.36
CA ALA A 103 3.55 8.15 -15.41
C ALA A 103 3.29 7.37 -14.11
N MET A 104 2.86 6.11 -14.24
CA MET A 104 2.53 5.26 -13.09
C MET A 104 3.77 4.76 -12.36
N VAL A 105 4.84 4.44 -13.07
CA VAL A 105 6.14 4.08 -12.48
C VAL A 105 6.68 5.25 -11.65
N LEU A 106 6.66 6.46 -12.21
CA LEU A 106 7.10 7.66 -11.49
C LEU A 106 6.24 7.91 -10.24
N LEU A 107 4.92 7.82 -10.38
CA LEU A 107 4.00 8.00 -9.26
C LEU A 107 4.24 6.97 -8.14
N GLY A 108 4.41 5.70 -8.50
CA GLY A 108 4.73 4.63 -7.56
C GLY A 108 6.08 4.86 -6.86
N ALA A 109 7.12 5.18 -7.63
CA ALA A 109 8.47 5.42 -7.10
C ALA A 109 8.51 6.62 -6.15
N VAL A 110 7.90 7.75 -6.52
CA VAL A 110 7.84 8.96 -5.69
C VAL A 110 7.03 8.70 -4.41
N THR A 111 5.91 7.99 -4.52
CA THR A 111 5.09 7.65 -3.35
C THR A 111 5.86 6.76 -2.37
N ALA A 112 6.49 5.69 -2.86
CA ALA A 112 7.29 4.79 -2.03
C ALA A 112 8.47 5.50 -1.37
N LEU A 113 9.20 6.33 -2.14
CA LEU A 113 10.33 7.09 -1.65
C LEU A 113 9.92 8.06 -0.53
N LEU A 114 8.84 8.83 -0.72
CA LEU A 114 8.38 9.79 0.29
C LEU A 114 7.88 9.11 1.56
N ILE A 115 7.21 7.96 1.47
CA ILE A 115 6.81 7.19 2.66
C ILE A 115 8.05 6.71 3.44
N VAL A 116 9.06 6.18 2.73
CA VAL A 116 10.30 5.69 3.36
C VAL A 116 11.11 6.83 3.98
N VAL A 117 11.29 7.93 3.25
CA VAL A 117 12.03 9.11 3.73
C VAL A 117 11.34 9.71 4.94
N ASP A 118 10.01 9.90 4.88
CA ASP A 118 9.26 10.41 6.02
C ASP A 118 9.38 9.49 7.24
N ALA A 119 9.29 8.16 7.06
CA ALA A 119 9.48 7.21 8.14
C ALA A 119 10.87 7.33 8.79
N LEU A 120 11.93 7.42 7.97
CA LEU A 120 13.31 7.58 8.45
C LEU A 120 13.53 8.91 9.18
N LEU A 121 12.77 9.95 8.83
CA LEU A 121 12.77 11.26 9.48
C LEU A 121 11.83 11.34 10.70
N GLY A 122 11.28 10.20 11.16
CA GLY A 122 10.43 10.13 12.36
C GLY A 122 8.91 10.15 12.09
N ALA A 123 8.50 9.90 10.84
CA ALA A 123 7.10 9.75 10.41
C ALA A 123 6.21 10.98 10.68
N TRP A 124 6.79 12.19 10.59
CA TRP A 124 6.09 13.43 10.93
C TRP A 124 4.89 13.71 10.01
N LEU A 125 5.04 13.48 8.70
CA LEU A 125 3.95 13.63 7.74
C LEU A 125 2.89 12.54 7.92
N GLN A 126 3.33 11.28 8.11
CA GLN A 126 2.43 10.16 8.35
C GLN A 126 1.58 10.35 9.62
N GLN A 127 2.12 10.91 10.70
CA GLN A 127 1.36 11.21 11.92
C GLN A 127 0.23 12.24 11.70
N ARG A 128 0.44 13.18 10.77
CA ARG A 128 -0.49 14.30 10.51
C ARG A 128 -1.38 14.07 9.29
N SER A 129 -1.16 12.98 8.58
CA SER A 129 -1.93 12.61 7.41
C SER A 129 -3.25 11.91 7.78
N ILE A 130 -4.28 12.10 6.96
CA ILE A 130 -5.56 11.40 7.06
C ILE A 130 -5.41 9.87 6.90
N LEU A 131 -4.52 9.43 6.00
CA LEU A 131 -4.18 8.00 5.85
C LEU A 131 -3.14 7.54 6.87
N GLY A 132 -2.67 8.45 7.72
CA GLY A 132 -1.80 8.18 8.85
C GLY A 132 -2.38 7.19 9.85
N TYR A 133 -1.52 6.70 10.74
CA TYR A 133 -1.99 6.03 11.94
C TYR A 133 -2.56 7.04 12.93
N ASP A 134 -3.49 6.56 13.74
CA ASP A 134 -4.15 7.40 14.72
C ASP A 134 -3.33 7.44 16.01
N ALA A 135 -2.61 8.54 16.23
CA ALA A 135 -1.86 8.73 17.47
C ALA A 135 -2.79 9.01 18.68
N THR A 136 -4.00 9.53 18.46
CA THR A 136 -4.93 9.90 19.55
C THR A 136 -5.80 8.72 19.99
N ALA A 137 -6.16 7.82 19.08
CA ALA A 137 -6.88 6.60 19.43
C ALA A 137 -6.02 5.55 20.18
N GLY A 138 -4.70 5.78 20.29
CA GLY A 138 -3.76 4.95 21.04
C GLY A 138 -3.32 3.59 20.46
N PRO A 139 -3.65 3.13 19.23
CA PRO A 139 -3.15 1.85 18.76
C PRO A 139 -1.63 1.83 18.51
N ARG A 140 -1.03 2.96 18.06
CA ARG A 140 0.43 3.16 17.91
C ARG A 140 0.79 4.64 17.99
N TYR A 141 1.94 4.97 18.58
CA TYR A 141 2.48 6.34 18.65
C TYR A 141 3.66 6.58 17.67
N TYR A 142 4.20 5.51 17.10
CA TYR A 142 5.33 5.50 16.16
C TYR A 142 5.12 4.40 15.10
N GLY A 143 5.90 4.42 14.03
CA GLY A 143 5.85 3.41 12.98
C GLY A 143 5.07 3.83 11.74
N ILE A 144 4.93 2.91 10.79
CA ILE A 144 4.13 3.07 9.58
C ILE A 144 2.74 2.44 9.80
N GLY A 145 1.68 3.25 9.65
CA GLY A 145 0.28 2.81 9.72
C GLY A 145 -0.10 1.79 8.65
N ASN A 146 -1.18 1.03 8.84
CA ASN A 146 -1.51 -0.08 7.93
C ASN A 146 -1.93 0.39 6.53
N GLU A 147 -2.60 1.54 6.44
CA GLU A 147 -2.95 2.22 5.19
C GLU A 147 -1.69 2.55 4.37
N TYR A 148 -0.73 3.27 4.99
CA TYR A 148 0.53 3.66 4.36
C TYR A 148 1.49 2.49 4.15
N MET A 149 1.46 1.48 5.02
CA MET A 149 2.22 0.25 4.81
C MET A 149 1.72 -0.45 3.54
N GLY A 150 0.41 -0.64 3.38
CA GLY A 150 -0.12 -1.25 2.16
C GLY A 150 0.14 -0.40 0.91
N ALA A 151 0.05 0.93 1.03
CA ALA A 151 0.43 1.86 -0.03
C ALA A 151 1.92 1.74 -0.40
N LEU A 152 2.82 1.60 0.57
CA LEU A 152 4.25 1.40 0.36
C LEU A 152 4.53 0.09 -0.39
N LEU A 153 3.88 -1.03 0.00
CA LEU A 153 4.06 -2.31 -0.69
C LEU A 153 3.64 -2.23 -2.16
N GLY A 154 2.47 -1.65 -2.44
CA GLY A 154 1.96 -1.54 -3.80
C GLY A 154 2.73 -0.53 -4.65
N SER A 155 3.02 0.65 -4.10
CA SER A 155 3.72 1.72 -4.81
C SER A 155 5.19 1.39 -5.12
N SER A 156 5.88 0.70 -4.22
CA SER A 156 7.25 0.24 -4.45
C SER A 156 7.34 -0.79 -5.58
N LEU A 157 6.42 -1.77 -5.60
CA LEU A 157 6.34 -2.74 -6.70
C LEU A 157 5.98 -2.08 -8.04
N LEU A 158 5.07 -1.10 -8.02
CA LEU A 158 4.72 -0.32 -9.20
C LEU A 158 5.94 0.49 -9.71
N GLY A 159 6.61 1.21 -8.82
CA GLY A 159 7.76 2.06 -9.12
C GLY A 159 9.01 1.29 -9.54
N LEU A 160 9.17 0.05 -9.07
CA LEU A 160 10.28 -0.83 -9.45
C LEU A 160 9.95 -1.77 -10.60
N SER A 161 8.77 -1.68 -11.22
CA SER A 161 8.33 -2.59 -12.28
C SER A 161 9.33 -2.75 -13.42
N CYS A 162 9.84 -1.64 -13.97
CA CYS A 162 10.88 -1.66 -15.01
C CYS A 162 12.19 -2.31 -14.54
N LEU A 163 12.56 -2.11 -13.27
CA LEU A 163 13.80 -2.64 -12.71
C LEU A 163 13.70 -4.13 -12.40
N LEU A 164 12.52 -4.60 -11.97
CA LEU A 164 12.23 -6.02 -11.74
C LEU A 164 12.39 -6.88 -13.01
N GLU A 165 12.20 -6.28 -14.19
CA GLU A 165 12.42 -6.95 -15.48
C GLU A 165 13.88 -6.89 -15.90
N LYS A 166 14.55 -5.72 -15.76
CA LYS A 166 15.90 -5.47 -16.30
C LYS A 166 17.03 -5.92 -15.38
N ASN A 167 16.92 -5.66 -14.08
CA ASN A 167 17.96 -5.94 -13.11
C ASN A 167 17.35 -6.34 -11.76
N LYS A 168 17.00 -7.63 -11.65
CA LYS A 168 16.41 -8.23 -10.45
C LYS A 168 17.28 -8.09 -9.21
N TRP A 169 18.59 -8.05 -9.36
CA TRP A 169 19.50 -7.92 -8.22
C TRP A 169 19.37 -6.53 -7.59
N LEU A 170 19.44 -5.46 -8.40
CA LEU A 170 19.25 -4.10 -7.90
C LEU A 170 17.83 -3.88 -7.35
N ALA A 171 16.80 -4.43 -8.01
CA ALA A 171 15.45 -4.41 -7.47
C ALA A 171 15.36 -5.12 -6.10
N GLY A 172 16.02 -6.26 -5.95
CA GLY A 172 16.09 -7.02 -4.70
C GLY A 172 16.76 -6.24 -3.58
N VAL A 173 17.83 -5.50 -3.87
CA VAL A 173 18.50 -4.62 -2.88
C VAL A 173 17.54 -3.54 -2.39
N VAL A 174 16.86 -2.83 -3.30
CA VAL A 174 15.91 -1.77 -2.92
C VAL A 174 14.74 -2.33 -2.10
N LEU A 175 14.15 -3.45 -2.55
CA LEU A 175 13.04 -4.10 -1.85
C LEU A 175 13.46 -4.61 -0.46
N THR A 176 14.68 -5.12 -0.32
CA THR A 176 15.23 -5.51 0.99
C THR A 176 15.37 -4.30 1.91
N GLY A 177 15.84 -3.16 1.39
CA GLY A 177 15.88 -1.90 2.14
C GLY A 177 14.51 -1.50 2.69
N ILE A 178 13.44 -1.64 1.90
CA ILE A 178 12.07 -1.34 2.34
C ILE A 178 11.61 -2.30 3.45
N VAL A 179 11.94 -3.59 3.34
CA VAL A 179 11.66 -4.57 4.41
C VAL A 179 12.36 -4.15 5.70
N LEU A 180 13.64 -3.77 5.64
CA LEU A 180 14.40 -3.32 6.81
C LEU A 180 13.78 -2.07 7.45
N VAL A 181 13.33 -1.10 6.65
CA VAL A 181 12.62 0.10 7.14
C VAL A 181 11.35 -0.28 7.90
N LEU A 182 10.54 -1.21 7.36
CA LEU A 182 9.33 -1.70 8.03
C LEU A 182 9.61 -2.43 9.34
N MET A 183 10.76 -3.10 9.44
CA MET A 183 11.19 -3.84 10.63
C MET A 183 11.78 -2.96 11.73
N LEU A 184 12.44 -1.86 11.36
CA LEU A 184 13.25 -1.06 12.27
C LEU A 184 12.40 -0.44 13.40
N PRO A 185 12.73 -0.68 14.69
CA PRO A 185 12.07 -0.05 15.82
C PRO A 185 12.21 1.48 15.78
N GLY A 186 11.16 2.20 16.14
CA GLY A 186 11.14 3.68 16.11
C GLY A 186 10.91 4.29 14.71
N VAL A 187 11.12 3.54 13.63
CA VAL A 187 10.92 3.99 12.24
C VAL A 187 9.64 3.37 11.64
N GLY A 188 9.69 2.08 11.30
CA GLY A 188 8.58 1.38 10.66
C GLY A 188 7.72 0.60 11.65
N ALA A 189 8.35 -0.13 12.56
CA ALA A 189 7.71 -0.92 13.62
C ALA A 189 6.44 -1.69 13.17
N ASN A 190 6.41 -2.23 11.94
CA ASN A 190 5.26 -2.91 11.36
C ASN A 190 5.63 -4.35 10.96
N PHE A 191 5.66 -5.24 11.95
CA PHE A 191 5.99 -6.66 11.80
C PHE A 191 5.15 -7.35 10.71
N GLY A 192 3.82 -7.20 10.76
CA GLY A 192 2.91 -7.82 9.80
C GLY A 192 3.13 -7.29 8.38
N GLY A 193 3.45 -6.00 8.25
CA GLY A 193 3.83 -5.37 6.98
C GLY A 193 5.16 -5.89 6.44
N ALA A 194 6.17 -6.07 7.29
CA ALA A 194 7.46 -6.63 6.89
C ALA A 194 7.34 -8.07 6.38
N LEU A 195 6.54 -8.91 7.05
CA LEU A 195 6.27 -10.27 6.55
C LEU A 195 5.49 -10.26 5.24
N ALA A 196 4.49 -9.38 5.11
CA ALA A 196 3.75 -9.23 3.85
C ALA A 196 4.64 -8.76 2.69
N ALA A 197 5.55 -7.82 2.97
CA ALA A 197 6.58 -7.36 2.05
C ALA A 197 7.49 -8.51 1.61
N LEU A 198 8.01 -9.30 2.56
CA LEU A 198 8.86 -10.46 2.26
C LEU A 198 8.17 -11.44 1.30
N VAL A 199 6.90 -11.78 1.57
CA VAL A 199 6.13 -12.68 0.71
C VAL A 199 5.96 -12.09 -0.70
N GLY A 200 5.46 -10.86 -0.79
CA GLY A 200 5.18 -10.20 -2.07
C GLY A 200 6.44 -9.94 -2.90
N TYR A 201 7.50 -9.45 -2.27
CA TYR A 201 8.75 -9.11 -2.95
C TYR A 201 9.50 -10.35 -3.41
N THR A 202 9.49 -11.43 -2.61
CA THR A 202 10.06 -12.72 -3.02
C THR A 202 9.35 -13.25 -4.27
N ILE A 203 8.02 -13.19 -4.30
CA ILE A 203 7.22 -13.61 -5.45
C ILE A 203 7.47 -12.70 -6.67
N ALA A 204 7.64 -11.40 -6.48
CA ALA A 204 8.01 -10.47 -7.55
C ALA A 204 9.36 -10.83 -8.19
N LEU A 205 10.37 -11.15 -7.39
CA LEU A 205 11.73 -11.44 -7.86
C LEU A 205 11.86 -12.83 -8.50
N THR A 206 11.25 -13.84 -7.87
CA THR A 206 11.44 -15.26 -8.23
C THR A 206 10.34 -15.81 -9.16
N GLY A 207 9.16 -15.21 -9.14
CA GLY A 207 8.00 -15.68 -9.90
C GLY A 207 7.61 -17.12 -9.57
N PHE A 208 7.17 -17.88 -10.57
CA PHE A 208 6.83 -19.30 -10.39
C PHE A 208 8.05 -20.21 -10.22
N SER A 209 9.28 -19.72 -10.45
CA SER A 209 10.50 -20.51 -10.28
C SER A 209 10.66 -21.05 -8.87
N LEU A 210 10.10 -20.35 -7.87
CA LEU A 210 10.04 -20.82 -6.49
C LEU A 210 9.21 -22.12 -6.35
N VAL A 211 8.12 -22.21 -7.08
CA VAL A 211 7.20 -23.36 -7.06
C VAL A 211 7.69 -24.46 -7.98
N THR A 212 8.21 -24.12 -9.17
CA THR A 212 8.60 -25.10 -10.20
C THR A 212 10.01 -25.66 -10.01
N ASN A 213 10.93 -24.89 -9.43
CA ASN A 213 12.33 -25.30 -9.30
C ASN A 213 12.75 -25.37 -7.82
N LYS A 214 13.03 -26.60 -7.35
CA LYS A 214 13.40 -26.90 -5.96
C LYS A 214 14.64 -26.11 -5.49
N LYS A 215 15.54 -25.72 -6.41
CA LYS A 215 16.77 -24.97 -6.12
C LYS A 215 16.53 -23.62 -5.43
N TYR A 216 15.40 -22.96 -5.71
CA TYR A 216 15.09 -21.65 -5.14
C TYR A 216 14.29 -21.72 -3.83
N ARG A 217 13.79 -22.90 -3.46
CA ARG A 217 12.99 -23.07 -2.23
C ARG A 217 13.83 -22.92 -0.98
N LEU A 218 14.97 -23.61 -0.91
CA LEU A 218 15.85 -23.57 0.26
C LEU A 218 16.42 -22.15 0.52
N PRO A 219 16.96 -21.42 -0.48
CA PRO A 219 17.40 -20.05 -0.27
C PRO A 219 16.28 -19.12 0.19
N ALA A 220 15.07 -19.24 -0.37
CA ALA A 220 13.94 -18.40 0.04
C ALA A 220 13.51 -18.68 1.49
N VAL A 221 13.49 -19.95 1.90
CA VAL A 221 13.22 -20.34 3.29
C VAL A 221 14.30 -19.81 4.21
N LEU A 222 15.57 -19.91 3.83
CA LEU A 222 16.70 -19.39 4.63
C LEU A 222 16.67 -17.87 4.75
N VAL A 223 16.38 -17.13 3.66
CA VAL A 223 16.23 -15.67 3.69
C VAL A 223 15.04 -15.27 4.57
N PHE A 224 13.91 -15.97 4.45
CA PHE A 224 12.75 -15.72 5.28
C PHE A 224 13.05 -16.00 6.77
N ALA A 225 13.68 -17.15 7.06
CA ALA A 225 14.07 -17.52 8.41
C ALA A 225 15.09 -16.54 9.00
N ALA A 226 16.07 -16.11 8.21
CA ALA A 226 17.05 -15.10 8.62
C ALA A 226 16.40 -13.74 8.88
N ALA A 227 15.47 -13.31 8.04
CA ALA A 227 14.73 -12.06 8.26
C ALA A 227 13.86 -12.12 9.53
N VAL A 228 13.20 -13.24 9.78
CA VAL A 228 12.44 -13.48 11.03
C VAL A 228 13.39 -13.51 12.23
N LEU A 229 14.55 -14.16 12.12
CA LEU A 229 15.55 -14.24 13.19
C LEU A 229 16.12 -12.87 13.53
N VAL A 230 16.58 -12.11 12.53
CA VAL A 230 17.08 -10.73 12.71
C VAL A 230 16.04 -9.88 13.40
N LEU A 231 14.79 -9.98 12.96
CA LEU A 231 13.70 -9.25 13.56
C LEU A 231 13.45 -9.67 15.03
N VAL A 232 13.47 -10.96 15.35
CA VAL A 232 13.36 -11.45 16.72
C VAL A 232 14.51 -10.89 17.57
N LEU A 233 15.75 -10.97 17.09
CA LEU A 233 16.93 -10.47 17.79
C LEU A 233 16.90 -8.96 18.03
N VAL A 234 16.53 -8.17 17.01
CA VAL A 234 16.38 -6.71 17.11
C VAL A 234 15.29 -6.32 18.10
N ASN A 235 14.21 -7.11 18.18
CA ASN A 235 13.15 -6.89 19.16
C ASN A 235 13.52 -7.41 20.56
N LEU A 236 14.44 -8.36 20.71
CA LEU A 236 14.81 -8.88 22.05
C LEU A 236 15.74 -7.94 22.82
N GLY A 237 16.54 -7.11 22.14
CA GLY A 237 17.52 -6.22 22.78
C GLY A 237 16.95 -5.04 23.58
N GLY A 238 15.65 -4.77 23.52
CA GLY A 238 14.99 -3.76 24.34
C GLY A 238 14.36 -4.41 25.57
N ASN A 239 14.83 -4.08 26.78
CA ASN A 239 14.29 -4.55 28.06
C ASN A 239 12.76 -4.36 28.16
N GLN A 240 11.99 -5.38 27.76
CA GLN A 240 10.52 -5.47 27.62
C GLN A 240 9.89 -5.18 26.23
N SER A 241 10.43 -5.76 25.15
CA SER A 241 9.68 -5.78 23.89
C SER A 241 8.33 -6.49 24.02
N HIS A 242 7.33 -5.96 23.31
CA HIS A 242 5.98 -6.53 23.26
C HIS A 242 5.98 -7.99 22.80
N VAL A 243 6.93 -8.33 21.92
CA VAL A 243 7.15 -9.69 21.40
C VAL A 243 7.79 -10.58 22.47
N GLY A 244 8.79 -10.08 23.21
CA GLY A 244 9.41 -10.81 24.32
C GLY A 244 8.39 -11.14 25.41
N ARG A 245 7.57 -10.16 25.81
CA ARG A 245 6.47 -10.35 26.78
C ARG A 245 5.44 -11.38 26.32
N PHE A 246 5.12 -11.40 25.02
CA PHE A 246 4.24 -12.40 24.45
C PHE A 246 4.83 -13.80 24.55
N PHE A 247 6.09 -14.01 24.14
CA PHE A 247 6.70 -15.34 24.21
C PHE A 247 6.92 -15.81 25.65
N THR A 248 7.23 -14.92 26.60
CA THR A 248 7.27 -15.28 28.02
C THR A 248 5.89 -15.66 28.56
N ALA A 249 4.83 -14.96 28.13
CA ALA A 249 3.46 -15.30 28.50
C ALA A 249 3.02 -16.65 27.90
N VAL A 250 3.37 -16.92 26.63
CA VAL A 250 3.09 -18.20 25.97
C VAL A 250 3.89 -19.36 26.58
N ALA A 251 5.13 -19.10 27.01
CA ALA A 251 5.94 -20.10 27.71
C ALA A 251 5.36 -20.43 29.10
N ALA A 252 4.72 -19.46 29.76
CA ALA A 252 4.03 -19.67 31.03
C ALA A 252 2.66 -20.35 30.85
N ASP A 253 1.87 -19.96 29.85
CA ASP A 253 0.61 -20.60 29.48
C ASP A 253 0.44 -20.65 27.95
N PRO A 254 0.52 -21.83 27.32
CA PRO A 254 0.30 -22.00 25.89
C PRO A 254 -1.07 -21.50 25.39
N ARG A 255 -2.07 -21.36 26.26
CA ARG A 255 -3.40 -20.82 25.90
C ARG A 255 -3.35 -19.36 25.49
N GLU A 256 -2.40 -18.58 26.00
CA GLU A 256 -2.18 -17.16 25.64
C GLU A 256 -1.94 -17.00 24.13
N PHE A 257 -1.25 -17.96 23.51
CA PHE A 257 -1.04 -17.98 22.07
C PHE A 257 -2.38 -18.03 21.33
N TRP A 258 -3.26 -18.95 21.74
CA TRP A 258 -4.54 -19.14 21.08
C TRP A 258 -5.49 -17.96 21.31
N GLN A 259 -5.45 -17.33 22.49
CA GLN A 259 -6.22 -16.12 22.77
C GLN A 259 -5.80 -14.94 21.89
N VAL A 260 -4.49 -14.74 21.70
CA VAL A 260 -3.99 -13.69 20.80
C VAL A 260 -4.38 -13.97 19.34
N VAL A 261 -4.30 -15.23 18.90
CA VAL A 261 -4.75 -15.64 17.55
C VAL A 261 -6.25 -15.40 17.38
N GLN A 262 -7.08 -15.83 18.32
CA GLN A 262 -8.53 -15.60 18.30
C GLN A 262 -8.87 -14.10 18.27
N ARG A 263 -8.18 -13.27 19.06
CA ARG A 263 -8.36 -11.81 19.05
C ARG A 263 -7.99 -11.18 17.71
N LYS A 264 -6.87 -11.61 17.10
CA LYS A 264 -6.46 -11.13 15.77
C LYS A 264 -7.44 -11.55 14.68
N LEU A 265 -7.93 -12.79 14.73
CA LEU A 265 -8.91 -13.32 13.79
C LEU A 265 -10.26 -12.64 13.94
N SER A 266 -10.76 -12.43 15.17
CA SER A 266 -12.02 -11.76 15.42
C SER A 266 -11.98 -10.30 14.96
N MET A 267 -10.83 -9.63 15.10
CA MET A 267 -10.64 -8.28 14.58
C MET A 267 -10.68 -8.20 13.06
N ASN A 268 -9.94 -9.08 12.39
CA ASN A 268 -10.00 -9.17 10.93
C ASN A 268 -11.41 -9.52 10.45
N TRP A 269 -12.11 -10.45 11.11
CA TRP A 269 -13.49 -10.80 10.77
C TRP A 269 -14.45 -9.61 10.92
N ARG A 270 -14.35 -8.86 12.01
CA ARG A 270 -15.15 -7.65 12.24
C ARG A 270 -14.91 -6.61 11.15
N LEU A 271 -13.64 -6.38 10.80
CA LEU A 271 -13.28 -5.45 9.73
C LEU A 271 -13.80 -5.94 8.38
N ILE A 272 -13.64 -7.23 8.04
CA ILE A 272 -14.21 -7.82 6.82
C ILE A 272 -15.71 -7.58 6.73
N ARG A 273 -16.44 -7.80 7.83
CA ARG A 273 -17.91 -7.69 7.87
C ARG A 273 -18.44 -6.25 7.81
N TRP A 274 -17.75 -5.30 8.45
CA TRP A 274 -18.32 -3.96 8.69
C TRP A 274 -17.50 -2.78 8.15
N SER A 275 -16.23 -3.00 7.79
CA SER A 275 -15.38 -1.94 7.25
C SER A 275 -15.74 -1.63 5.79
N LEU A 276 -15.75 -0.34 5.45
CA LEU A 276 -15.85 0.10 4.06
C LEU A 276 -14.63 -0.35 3.24
N TRP A 277 -13.46 -0.51 3.88
CA TRP A 277 -12.26 -1.04 3.23
C TRP A 277 -12.46 -2.44 2.66
N SER A 278 -13.34 -3.25 3.25
CA SER A 278 -13.68 -4.58 2.73
C SER A 278 -14.40 -4.51 1.39
N LYS A 279 -15.28 -3.50 1.23
CA LYS A 279 -15.97 -3.24 -0.04
C LYS A 279 -14.99 -2.74 -1.11
N ALA A 280 -14.09 -1.83 -0.75
CA ALA A 280 -13.01 -1.38 -1.66
C ALA A 280 -12.08 -2.53 -2.04
N PHE A 281 -11.65 -3.35 -1.08
CA PHE A 281 -10.84 -4.54 -1.34
C PHE A 281 -11.55 -5.48 -2.31
N ALA A 282 -12.80 -5.83 -2.05
CA ALA A 282 -13.58 -6.71 -2.92
C ALA A 282 -13.71 -6.15 -4.34
N ALA A 283 -13.99 -4.85 -4.49
CA ALA A 283 -14.08 -4.19 -5.79
C ALA A 283 -12.73 -4.22 -6.53
N LEU A 284 -11.64 -3.82 -5.87
CA LEU A 284 -10.29 -3.81 -6.45
C LEU A 284 -9.80 -5.22 -6.80
N PHE A 285 -10.12 -6.21 -5.96
CA PHE A 285 -9.74 -7.60 -6.16
C PHE A 285 -10.53 -8.23 -7.31
N ALA A 286 -11.85 -8.02 -7.37
CA ALA A 286 -12.68 -8.49 -8.47
C ALA A 286 -12.24 -7.88 -9.81
N ALA A 287 -11.97 -6.59 -9.85
CA ALA A 287 -11.44 -5.93 -11.04
C ALA A 287 -10.05 -6.43 -11.42
N ALA A 288 -9.17 -6.71 -10.44
CA ALA A 288 -7.86 -7.32 -10.71
C ALA A 288 -7.99 -8.71 -11.34
N LEU A 289 -8.83 -9.58 -10.77
CA LEU A 289 -9.11 -10.91 -11.32
C LEU A 289 -9.66 -10.80 -12.73
N TRP A 290 -10.61 -9.90 -12.95
CA TRP A 290 -11.19 -9.67 -14.26
C TRP A 290 -10.13 -9.22 -15.29
N VAL A 291 -9.25 -8.26 -14.97
CA VAL A 291 -8.14 -7.87 -15.86
C VAL A 291 -7.21 -9.06 -16.12
N PHE A 292 -6.89 -9.83 -15.07
CA PHE A 292 -5.99 -10.97 -15.15
C PHE A 292 -6.50 -12.05 -16.11
N PHE A 293 -7.80 -12.39 -16.04
CA PHE A 293 -8.40 -13.41 -16.88
C PHE A 293 -8.74 -12.91 -18.29
N SER A 294 -9.27 -11.69 -18.42
CA SER A 294 -9.77 -11.19 -19.70
C SER A 294 -8.67 -10.59 -20.59
N GLN A 295 -7.58 -10.04 -20.03
CA GLN A 295 -6.62 -9.25 -20.80
C GLN A 295 -5.20 -9.83 -20.84
N ARG A 296 -4.97 -11.07 -20.36
CA ARG A 296 -3.64 -11.68 -20.16
C ARG A 296 -2.62 -11.48 -21.29
N ARG A 297 -3.04 -11.46 -22.57
CA ARG A 297 -2.16 -11.26 -23.74
C ARG A 297 -1.66 -9.81 -23.88
N VAL A 298 -2.56 -8.82 -23.92
CA VAL A 298 -2.24 -7.38 -24.03
C VAL A 298 -1.29 -6.95 -22.91
N MET A 299 -1.62 -7.51 -21.77
CA MET A 299 -0.91 -7.48 -20.54
C MET A 299 0.54 -8.00 -20.67
N ALA A 300 0.75 -9.26 -21.09
CA ALA A 300 2.08 -9.84 -21.23
C ALA A 300 3.00 -9.10 -22.23
N GLN A 301 2.42 -8.44 -23.23
CA GLN A 301 3.18 -7.65 -24.20
C GLN A 301 3.76 -6.36 -23.60
N ARG A 302 3.12 -5.76 -22.60
CA ARG A 302 3.53 -4.45 -22.05
C ARG A 302 4.47 -4.51 -20.86
N PHE A 303 4.46 -5.61 -20.11
CA PHE A 303 5.14 -5.73 -18.81
C PHE A 303 5.86 -7.09 -18.68
N GLY A 304 6.31 -7.58 -19.83
CA GLY A 304 6.98 -8.87 -19.96
C GLY A 304 6.08 -10.08 -19.71
N LEU A 305 6.67 -11.25 -19.96
CA LEU A 305 5.97 -12.55 -20.00
C LEU A 305 5.27 -12.92 -18.68
N PHE A 306 5.60 -12.24 -17.56
CA PHE A 306 5.26 -12.69 -16.21
C PHE A 306 4.86 -11.65 -15.19
N TRP A 307 4.91 -10.35 -15.48
CA TRP A 307 4.30 -9.34 -14.59
C TRP A 307 4.73 -9.39 -13.12
N PRO A 308 6.04 -9.35 -12.84
CA PRO A 308 6.57 -9.56 -11.50
C PRO A 308 5.92 -8.66 -10.44
N GLN A 309 5.72 -7.38 -10.76
CA GLN A 309 5.07 -6.39 -9.90
C GLN A 309 3.62 -6.73 -9.57
N VAL A 310 2.83 -7.25 -10.52
CA VAL A 310 1.40 -7.55 -10.31
C VAL A 310 1.27 -8.77 -9.40
N ARG A 311 2.04 -9.82 -9.67
CA ARG A 311 2.04 -11.04 -8.84
C ARG A 311 2.53 -10.76 -7.43
N GLY A 312 3.60 -9.98 -7.33
CA GLY A 312 4.13 -9.53 -6.05
C GLY A 312 3.13 -8.71 -5.26
N ALA A 313 2.41 -7.78 -5.92
CA ALA A 313 1.45 -6.92 -5.24
C ALA A 313 0.22 -7.69 -4.77
N LEU A 314 -0.27 -8.64 -5.59
CA LEU A 314 -1.35 -9.54 -5.19
C LEU A 314 -0.93 -10.40 -3.98
N ALA A 315 0.28 -10.98 -4.02
CA ALA A 315 0.78 -11.78 -2.91
C ALA A 315 1.04 -10.96 -1.65
N ALA A 316 1.58 -9.74 -1.78
CA ALA A 316 1.72 -8.79 -0.68
C ALA A 316 0.37 -8.44 -0.06
N ALA A 317 -0.66 -8.17 -0.87
CA ALA A 317 -1.99 -7.85 -0.40
C ALA A 317 -2.63 -9.03 0.36
N LEU A 318 -2.53 -10.24 -0.17
CA LEU A 318 -3.04 -11.45 0.51
C LEU A 318 -2.27 -11.76 1.80
N ALA A 319 -0.95 -11.59 1.80
CA ALA A 319 -0.14 -11.75 2.99
C ALA A 319 -0.45 -10.66 4.04
N ALA A 320 -0.65 -9.41 3.63
CA ALA A 320 -1.05 -8.32 4.52
C ALA A 320 -2.43 -8.58 5.15
N LEU A 321 -3.37 -9.12 4.37
CA LEU A 321 -4.69 -9.54 4.85
C LEU A 321 -4.59 -10.60 5.95
N ALA A 322 -3.68 -11.58 5.80
CA ALA A 322 -3.53 -12.69 6.74
C ALA A 322 -2.69 -12.33 7.99
N LEU A 323 -1.66 -11.49 7.83
CA LEU A 323 -0.61 -11.31 8.83
C LEU A 323 -0.74 -10.04 9.68
N ASN A 324 -1.62 -9.10 9.29
CA ASN A 324 -1.78 -7.83 10.00
C ASN A 324 -3.11 -7.74 10.78
N ASP A 325 -3.14 -6.91 11.82
CA ASP A 325 -4.32 -6.73 12.70
C ASP A 325 -5.49 -6.05 11.96
N SER A 326 -5.18 -5.08 11.10
CA SER A 326 -6.13 -4.48 10.14
C SER A 326 -5.75 -4.85 8.71
N GLY A 327 -5.58 -6.15 8.47
CA GLY A 327 -5.05 -6.68 7.22
C GLY A 327 -5.84 -6.27 5.98
N ILE A 328 -7.16 -6.18 6.08
CA ILE A 328 -8.04 -5.78 4.96
C ILE A 328 -7.75 -4.37 4.46
N VAL A 329 -7.39 -3.45 5.36
CA VAL A 329 -7.07 -2.06 5.02
C VAL A 329 -5.77 -2.01 4.22
N ALA A 330 -4.72 -2.67 4.73
CA ALA A 330 -3.43 -2.76 4.06
C ALA A 330 -3.54 -3.47 2.72
N ALA A 331 -4.30 -4.56 2.65
CA ALA A 331 -4.54 -5.29 1.42
C ALA A 331 -5.23 -4.42 0.37
N ALA A 332 -6.25 -3.65 0.75
CA ALA A 332 -6.95 -2.74 -0.15
C ALA A 332 -6.02 -1.64 -0.69
N THR A 333 -5.20 -1.01 0.16
CA THR A 333 -4.27 0.04 -0.28
C THR A 333 -3.12 -0.52 -1.12
N THR A 334 -2.67 -1.76 -0.89
CA THR A 334 -1.75 -2.44 -1.80
C THR A 334 -2.39 -2.69 -3.17
N LEU A 335 -3.62 -3.22 -3.20
CA LEU A 335 -4.33 -3.46 -4.46
C LEU A 335 -4.65 -2.16 -5.22
N LEU A 336 -4.80 -1.03 -4.53
CA LEU A 336 -5.01 0.28 -5.16
C LEU A 336 -3.87 0.61 -6.16
N PHE A 337 -2.61 0.40 -5.77
CA PHE A 337 -1.43 0.59 -6.61
C PHE A 337 -1.19 -0.53 -7.62
N MET A 338 -2.03 -1.56 -7.63
CA MET A 338 -1.99 -2.64 -8.60
C MET A 338 -3.13 -2.49 -9.62
N THR A 339 -4.37 -2.53 -9.15
CA THR A 339 -5.58 -2.59 -9.97
C THR A 339 -5.82 -1.29 -10.74
N LEU A 340 -5.73 -0.13 -10.10
CA LEU A 340 -6.06 1.14 -10.77
C LEU A 340 -5.03 1.49 -11.86
N PRO A 341 -3.72 1.30 -11.66
CA PRO A 341 -2.74 1.41 -12.75
C PRO A 341 -3.03 0.43 -13.89
N LEU A 342 -3.40 -0.83 -13.61
CA LEU A 342 -3.77 -1.81 -14.65
C LEU A 342 -4.97 -1.34 -15.49
N LEU A 343 -6.01 -0.83 -14.83
CA LEU A 343 -7.17 -0.23 -15.53
C LEU A 343 -6.74 0.97 -16.37
N TYR A 344 -5.93 1.88 -15.82
CA TYR A 344 -5.42 3.04 -16.55
C TYR A 344 -4.60 2.65 -17.79
N TYR A 345 -3.74 1.64 -17.69
CA TYR A 345 -2.98 1.13 -18.82
C TYR A 345 -3.88 0.57 -19.91
N TRP A 346 -4.93 -0.16 -19.53
CA TRP A 346 -5.92 -0.71 -20.46
C TRP A 346 -6.60 0.41 -21.25
N PHE A 347 -7.20 1.40 -20.58
CA PHE A 347 -7.89 2.51 -21.23
C PHE A 347 -6.96 3.37 -22.09
N SER A 348 -5.67 3.43 -21.75
CA SER A 348 -4.66 4.15 -22.53
C SER A 348 -4.20 3.38 -23.77
N SER A 349 -4.33 2.04 -23.77
CA SER A 349 -4.04 1.19 -24.93
C SER A 349 -5.18 1.19 -25.96
N SER A 350 -6.42 1.21 -25.50
CA SER A 350 -7.60 1.15 -26.36
C SER A 350 -7.89 2.46 -27.10
N SER A 351 -7.46 3.61 -26.57
CA SER A 351 -7.62 4.89 -27.27
C SER A 351 -6.64 5.04 -28.43
N SER A 352 -5.37 4.64 -28.24
CA SER A 352 -4.34 4.76 -29.29
C SER A 352 -4.65 3.92 -30.54
N ALA A 353 -5.33 2.78 -30.37
CA ALA A 353 -5.75 1.93 -31.49
C ALA A 353 -6.98 2.47 -32.22
N ARG A 354 -7.79 3.33 -31.59
CA ARG A 354 -8.94 3.97 -32.26
C ARG A 354 -8.52 5.20 -33.04
N ASP A 355 -7.58 5.98 -32.50
CA ASP A 355 -7.08 7.19 -33.14
C ASP A 355 -6.29 6.89 -34.43
N SER A 356 -5.66 5.71 -34.54
CA SER A 356 -4.95 5.25 -35.75
C SER A 356 -5.84 4.71 -36.86
N HIS A 357 -7.13 4.48 -36.61
CA HIS A 357 -8.11 4.05 -37.62
C HIS A 357 -9.04 5.18 -38.08
N SER A 358 -8.86 6.38 -37.53
CA SER A 358 -9.62 7.59 -37.88
C SER A 358 -8.78 8.65 -38.63
N LEU A 359 -7.55 8.28 -39.01
CA LEU A 359 -6.70 8.97 -39.97
C LEU A 359 -6.61 8.08 -41.21
#